data_AF-A0A9C7PJ09-F1
#
_entry.id   AF-A0A9C7PJ09-F1
#
_cell.length_a   1.000
_cell.length_b   1.000
_cell.length_c   1.000
_cell.angle_alpha   90.00
_cell.angle_beta   90.00
_cell.angle_gamma   90.00
#
_symmetry.space_group_name_H-M   'P 1'
#
loop_
_entity.id
_entity.type
_entity.pdbx_description
1 polymer ?
#
loop_
_entity_poly.entity_id
_entity_poly.type
_entity_poly.pdbx_seq_one_letter_code
_entity_poly.pdbx_strand_id
1 'polypeptide(L)'
;MPTTLLAQVDSSVGGKTGVNHAMGKNLIGAFHQPRQVVIDLDTLATLPAREYAAGLAEIIKYGLIRDAGFFTWLIDNVDALKRREEAALAFAIERSCAIKAAVVAADEREGGVRAHLNFGHTFGHAIERIQGYGDWLHGEAVAAGMVLASRLSVLRGTLDSEVVDQLTSIQ
;
A
#
# COMPACT_ATOMS: atom_id res chain seq x y z
N MET A 1 10.89 -11.98 -8.03
CA MET A 1 9.73 -11.99 -8.94
C MET A 1 8.47 -11.96 -8.09
N PRO A 2 7.92 -10.78 -7.75
CA PRO A 2 6.66 -10.66 -7.02
C PRO A 2 5.46 -10.97 -7.92
N THR A 3 4.54 -11.80 -7.43
CA THR A 3 3.36 -12.30 -8.18
C THR A 3 2.02 -11.86 -7.59
N THR A 4 2.05 -11.05 -6.54
CA THR A 4 0.86 -10.37 -5.99
C THR A 4 1.00 -8.88 -6.23
N LEU A 5 -0.13 -8.18 -6.40
CA LEU A 5 -0.10 -6.72 -6.58
C LEU A 5 0.57 -6.03 -5.40
N LEU A 6 0.27 -6.46 -4.17
CA LEU A 6 0.91 -5.99 -2.95
C LEU A 6 2.45 -6.11 -3.01
N ALA A 7 2.96 -7.29 -3.37
CA ALA A 7 4.39 -7.50 -3.45
C ALA A 7 5.04 -6.72 -4.61
N GLN A 8 4.30 -6.47 -5.69
CA GLN A 8 4.78 -5.71 -6.85
C GLN A 8 4.94 -4.22 -6.53
N VAL A 9 4.04 -3.63 -5.74
CA VAL A 9 4.04 -2.18 -5.45
C VAL A 9 4.67 -1.80 -4.11
N ASP A 10 4.84 -2.75 -3.21
CA ASP A 10 5.40 -2.51 -1.88
C ASP A 10 6.66 -3.35 -1.63
N SER A 11 6.54 -4.67 -1.47
CA SER A 11 7.68 -5.53 -1.05
C SER A 11 8.87 -5.55 -2.02
N SER A 12 8.64 -5.21 -3.29
CA SER A 12 9.65 -5.11 -4.34
C SER A 12 10.71 -4.03 -4.09
N VAL A 13 10.39 -2.98 -3.32
CA VAL A 13 11.25 -1.81 -3.12
C VAL A 13 11.53 -1.60 -1.64
N GLY A 14 12.78 -1.28 -1.30
CA GLY A 14 13.16 -0.85 0.06
C GLY A 14 13.99 -1.82 0.88
N GLY A 15 14.31 -3.00 0.34
CA GLY A 15 15.29 -3.95 0.88
C GLY A 15 14.96 -4.57 2.23
N LYS A 16 13.79 -4.29 2.81
CA LYS A 16 13.41 -4.83 4.13
C LYS A 16 13.02 -6.30 3.98
N THR A 17 13.80 -7.18 4.59
CA THR A 17 13.50 -8.61 4.68
C THR A 17 13.31 -9.00 6.14
N GLY A 18 12.46 -9.99 6.41
CA GLY A 18 12.23 -10.42 7.77
C GLY A 18 11.35 -11.65 7.87
N VAL A 19 11.35 -12.25 9.05
CA VAL A 19 10.49 -13.37 9.44
C VAL A 19 9.74 -13.03 10.72
N ASN A 20 8.60 -13.69 10.90
CA ASN A 20 7.80 -13.55 12.11
C ASN A 20 8.43 -14.33 13.27
N HIS A 21 8.20 -13.84 14.47
CA HIS A 21 8.46 -14.55 15.72
C HIS A 21 7.13 -14.73 16.46
N ALA A 22 7.03 -15.70 17.39
CA ALA A 22 5.81 -15.90 18.18
C ALA A 22 5.34 -14.63 18.94
N MET A 23 6.27 -13.70 19.20
CA MET A 23 5.99 -12.43 19.88
C MET A 23 5.64 -11.27 18.93
N GLY A 24 5.76 -11.42 17.61
CA GLY A 24 5.46 -10.33 16.69
C GLY A 24 5.88 -10.54 15.22
N LYS A 25 5.29 -9.72 14.34
CA LYS A 25 5.52 -9.71 12.90
C LYS A 25 6.87 -9.07 12.57
N ASN A 26 7.65 -9.66 11.66
CA ASN A 26 8.92 -9.12 11.14
C ASN A 26 9.97 -8.70 12.18
N LEU A 27 10.04 -9.37 13.35
CA LEU A 27 10.96 -9.00 14.43
C LEU A 27 12.43 -9.37 14.15
N ILE A 28 12.67 -10.32 13.26
CA ILE A 28 14.02 -10.79 12.90
C ILE A 28 14.19 -10.55 11.40
N GLY A 29 15.18 -9.75 10.99
CA GLY A 29 15.31 -9.33 9.60
C GLY A 29 16.59 -8.58 9.27
N ALA A 30 16.68 -8.13 8.03
CA ALA A 30 17.81 -7.38 7.50
C ALA A 30 17.36 -6.35 6.45
N PHE A 31 18.19 -5.35 6.20
CA PHE A 31 18.09 -4.52 5.00
C PHE A 31 19.02 -5.10 3.94
N HIS A 32 18.45 -5.75 2.93
CA HIS A 32 19.14 -6.40 1.82
C HIS A 32 18.43 -6.13 0.49
N GLN A 33 19.09 -5.38 -0.40
CA GLN A 33 18.50 -4.99 -1.68
C GLN A 33 18.56 -6.16 -2.69
N PRO A 34 17.52 -6.36 -3.51
CA PRO A 34 17.57 -7.34 -4.59
C PRO A 34 18.52 -6.87 -5.71
N ARG A 35 19.10 -7.81 -6.46
CA ARG A 35 19.88 -7.48 -7.67
C ARG A 35 18.99 -6.93 -8.79
N GLN A 36 17.77 -7.46 -8.89
CA GLN A 36 16.76 -7.04 -9.86
C GLN A 36 15.37 -7.47 -9.35
N VAL A 37 14.35 -6.69 -9.69
CA VAL A 37 12.94 -7.08 -9.60
C VAL A 37 12.38 -7.17 -11.01
N VAL A 38 11.74 -8.30 -11.31
CA VAL A 38 10.99 -8.52 -12.55
C VAL A 38 9.53 -8.66 -12.18
N ILE A 39 8.70 -7.76 -12.71
CA ILE A 39 7.26 -7.73 -12.53
C ILE A 39 6.64 -8.12 -13.87
N ASP A 40 5.89 -9.22 -13.85
CA ASP A 40 5.13 -9.73 -14.99
C ASP A 40 3.64 -9.58 -14.66
N LEU A 41 2.92 -8.78 -15.45
CA LEU A 41 1.51 -8.46 -15.21
C LEU A 41 0.60 -9.67 -15.41
N ASP A 42 1.01 -10.65 -16.23
CA ASP A 42 0.21 -11.86 -16.49
C ASP A 42 0.03 -12.69 -15.21
N THR A 43 0.97 -12.58 -14.26
CA THR A 43 0.86 -13.24 -12.94
C THR A 43 -0.35 -12.76 -12.13
N LEU A 44 -0.84 -11.55 -12.40
CA LEU A 44 -2.03 -11.00 -11.75
C LEU A 44 -3.32 -11.58 -12.33
N ALA A 45 -3.31 -12.19 -13.52
CA ALA A 45 -4.52 -12.78 -14.12
C ALA A 45 -5.12 -13.89 -13.24
N THR A 46 -4.27 -14.66 -12.56
CA THR A 46 -4.67 -15.75 -11.66
C THR A 46 -4.83 -15.32 -10.20
N LEU A 47 -4.51 -14.06 -9.86
CA LEU A 47 -4.56 -13.59 -8.48
C LEU A 47 -6.03 -13.48 -8.00
N PRO A 48 -6.38 -14.04 -6.83
CA PRO A 48 -7.73 -13.92 -6.28
C PRO A 48 -8.16 -12.45 -6.16
N ALA A 49 -9.44 -12.18 -6.44
CA ALA A 49 -9.97 -10.81 -6.43
C ALA A 49 -9.74 -10.08 -5.10
N ARG A 50 -9.85 -10.82 -3.98
CA ARG A 50 -9.62 -10.30 -2.62
C ARG A 50 -8.16 -9.86 -2.40
N GLU A 51 -7.20 -10.67 -2.84
CA GLU A 51 -5.76 -10.35 -2.77
C GLU A 51 -5.38 -9.18 -3.69
N TYR A 52 -6.00 -9.12 -4.86
CA TYR A 52 -5.84 -8.00 -5.78
C TYR A 52 -6.34 -6.69 -5.15
N ALA A 53 -7.55 -6.69 -4.58
CA ALA A 53 -8.11 -5.53 -3.89
C ALA A 53 -7.24 -5.11 -2.68
N ALA A 54 -6.72 -6.07 -1.92
CA ALA A 54 -5.77 -5.78 -0.84
C ALA A 54 -4.50 -5.07 -1.35
N GLY A 55 -3.99 -5.42 -2.53
CA GLY A 55 -2.87 -4.72 -3.15
C GLY A 55 -3.19 -3.29 -3.57
N LEU A 56 -4.41 -3.02 -4.05
CA LEU A 56 -4.84 -1.66 -4.45
C LEU A 56 -4.83 -0.68 -3.27
N ALA A 57 -5.07 -1.16 -2.04
CA ALA A 57 -5.01 -0.33 -0.84
C ALA A 57 -3.64 0.36 -0.67
N GLU A 58 -2.55 -0.34 -0.96
CA GLU A 58 -1.20 0.24 -0.90
C GLU A 58 -0.93 1.24 -2.04
N ILE A 59 -1.52 1.01 -3.21
CA ILE A 59 -1.43 1.95 -4.33
C ILE A 59 -2.11 3.27 -3.97
N ILE A 60 -3.33 3.20 -3.41
CA ILE A 60 -4.08 4.37 -2.94
C ILE A 60 -3.30 5.12 -1.85
N LYS A 61 -2.67 4.38 -0.94
CA LYS A 61 -1.81 4.96 0.11
C LYS A 61 -0.79 5.93 -0.49
N TYR A 62 -0.04 5.52 -1.52
CA TYR A 62 1.00 6.36 -2.13
C TYR A 62 0.45 7.69 -2.65
N GLY A 63 -0.72 7.68 -3.28
CA GLY A 63 -1.40 8.90 -3.72
C GLY A 63 -1.64 9.86 -2.56
N LEU A 64 -2.24 9.36 -1.47
CA LEU A 64 -2.57 10.16 -0.30
C LEU A 64 -1.34 10.75 0.41
N ILE A 65 -0.24 10.00 0.51
CA ILE A 65 0.91 10.41 1.31
C ILE A 65 1.97 11.22 0.55
N ARG A 66 1.93 11.20 -0.79
CA ARG A 66 3.03 11.75 -1.61
C ARG A 66 2.61 12.41 -2.91
N ASP A 67 1.50 12.02 -3.52
CA ASP A 67 1.18 12.42 -4.87
C ASP A 67 -0.33 12.58 -5.09
N ALA A 68 -0.81 13.80 -4.85
CA ALA A 68 -2.20 14.15 -5.05
C ALA A 68 -2.65 13.96 -6.52
N GLY A 69 -1.77 14.21 -7.49
CA GLY A 69 -2.08 14.00 -8.91
C GLY A 69 -2.26 12.51 -9.22
N PHE A 70 -1.44 11.64 -8.63
CA PHE A 70 -1.65 10.20 -8.73
C PHE A 70 -2.93 9.76 -8.02
N PHE A 71 -3.27 10.34 -6.86
CA PHE A 71 -4.54 10.06 -6.20
C PHE A 71 -5.75 10.42 -7.07
N THR A 72 -5.76 11.60 -7.70
CA THR A 72 -6.79 11.98 -8.67
C THR A 72 -6.84 11.01 -9.84
N TRP A 73 -5.70 10.63 -10.41
CA TRP A 73 -5.63 9.64 -11.47
C TRP A 73 -6.22 8.28 -11.07
N LEU A 74 -5.99 7.83 -9.82
CA LEU A 74 -6.57 6.59 -9.30
C LEU A 74 -8.10 6.64 -9.23
N ILE A 75 -8.67 7.79 -8.85
CA ILE A 75 -10.12 8.00 -8.84
C ILE A 75 -10.67 7.87 -10.27
N ASP A 76 -10.05 8.55 -11.23
CA ASP A 76 -10.49 8.56 -12.63
C ASP A 76 -10.34 7.20 -13.32
N ASN A 77 -9.44 6.33 -12.82
CA ASN A 77 -9.11 5.04 -13.43
C ASN A 77 -9.52 3.82 -12.57
N VAL A 78 -10.32 4.01 -11.52
CA VAL A 78 -10.71 2.93 -10.60
C VAL A 78 -11.36 1.75 -11.33
N ASP A 79 -12.17 2.04 -12.34
CA ASP A 79 -12.87 1.02 -13.12
C ASP A 79 -11.92 0.22 -14.03
N ALA A 80 -10.93 0.89 -14.64
CA ALA A 80 -9.90 0.25 -15.44
C ALA A 80 -9.01 -0.66 -14.56
N LEU A 81 -8.67 -0.19 -13.35
CA LEU A 81 -7.94 -0.98 -12.35
C LEU A 81 -8.77 -2.17 -11.86
N LYS A 82 -10.08 -2.01 -11.60
CA LYS A 82 -10.97 -3.12 -11.22
C LYS A 82 -11.07 -4.17 -12.34
N ARG A 83 -11.05 -3.74 -13.60
CA ARG A 83 -11.01 -4.62 -14.79
C ARG A 83 -9.63 -5.19 -15.10
N ARG A 84 -8.58 -4.81 -14.34
CA ARG A 84 -7.19 -5.22 -14.56
C ARG A 84 -6.68 -4.86 -15.96
N GLU A 85 -7.07 -3.69 -16.46
CA GLU A 85 -6.59 -3.21 -17.75
C GLU A 85 -5.07 -2.98 -17.69
N GLU A 86 -4.34 -3.60 -18.62
CA GLU A 86 -2.88 -3.69 -18.59
C GLU A 86 -2.19 -2.33 -18.50
N ALA A 87 -2.63 -1.35 -19.30
CA ALA A 87 -2.04 -0.02 -19.31
C ALA A 87 -2.22 0.73 -17.97
N ALA A 88 -3.41 0.63 -17.37
CA ALA A 88 -3.69 1.24 -16.08
C ALA A 88 -2.88 0.56 -14.97
N LEU A 89 -2.78 -0.77 -15.00
CA LEU A 89 -1.98 -1.56 -14.07
C LEU A 89 -0.49 -1.22 -14.15
N ALA A 90 0.07 -1.20 -15.36
CA ALA A 90 1.47 -0.88 -15.59
C ALA A 90 1.82 0.49 -15.00
N PHE A 91 1.01 1.51 -15.31
CA PHE A 91 1.19 2.86 -14.78
C PHE A 91 1.10 2.91 -13.25
N ALA A 92 0.07 2.28 -12.67
CA ALA A 92 -0.13 2.29 -11.21
C ALA A 92 1.02 1.62 -10.45
N ILE A 93 1.52 0.49 -10.98
CA ILE A 93 2.67 -0.24 -10.41
C ILE A 93 3.95 0.58 -10.56
N GLU A 94 4.23 1.10 -11.75
CA GLU A 94 5.41 1.95 -12.00
C GLU A 94 5.43 3.15 -11.06
N ARG A 95 4.31 3.88 -10.97
CA ARG A 95 4.22 5.09 -10.14
C ARG A 95 4.38 4.78 -8.65
N SER A 96 3.79 3.69 -8.18
CA SER A 96 3.94 3.20 -6.80
C SER A 96 5.40 2.90 -6.47
N CYS A 97 6.07 2.13 -7.34
CA CYS A 97 7.48 1.81 -7.20
C CYS A 97 8.37 3.06 -7.20
N ALA A 98 8.11 4.01 -8.09
CA ALA A 98 8.84 5.27 -8.15
C ALA A 98 8.69 6.10 -6.87
N ILE A 99 7.46 6.21 -6.34
CA ILE A 99 7.19 6.91 -5.08
C ILE A 99 7.92 6.23 -3.92
N LYS A 100 7.82 4.90 -3.78
CA LYS A 100 8.49 4.17 -2.70
C LYS A 100 10.01 4.27 -2.82
N ALA A 101 10.56 4.17 -4.03
CA ALA A 101 11.99 4.30 -4.28
C ALA A 101 12.50 5.69 -3.85
N ALA A 102 11.78 6.77 -4.18
CA ALA A 102 12.13 8.12 -3.75
C ALA A 102 12.10 8.27 -2.21
N VAL A 103 11.09 7.71 -1.54
CA VAL A 103 11.00 7.74 -0.08
C VAL A 103 12.12 6.93 0.59
N VAL A 104 12.42 5.74 0.07
CA VAL A 104 13.53 4.90 0.57
C VAL A 104 14.88 5.57 0.35
N ALA A 105 15.10 6.19 -0.82
CA ALA A 105 16.34 6.90 -1.12
C ALA A 105 16.57 8.07 -0.16
N ALA A 106 15.50 8.74 0.28
CA ALA A 106 15.57 9.81 1.26
C ALA A 106 15.78 9.31 2.71
N ASP A 107 15.35 8.08 3.03
CA ASP A 107 15.42 7.50 4.38
C ASP A 107 15.42 5.96 4.33
N GLU A 108 16.59 5.36 4.12
CA GLU A 108 16.69 3.91 3.95
C GLU A 108 16.41 3.13 5.25
N ARG A 109 16.64 3.72 6.43
CA ARG A 109 16.59 3.00 7.73
C ARG A 109 15.40 3.36 8.61
N GLU A 110 14.35 3.98 8.05
CA GLU A 110 13.08 4.29 8.75
C GLU A 110 13.23 5.23 9.95
N GLY A 111 14.04 6.28 9.84
CA GLY A 111 14.23 7.28 10.91
C GLY A 111 13.35 8.52 10.82
N GLY A 112 12.68 8.75 9.68
CA GLY A 112 11.94 9.97 9.41
C GLY A 112 10.89 9.79 8.31
N VAL A 113 11.16 10.33 7.12
CA VAL A 113 10.17 10.44 6.03
C VAL A 113 9.61 9.08 5.57
N ARG A 114 10.35 7.97 5.77
CA ARG A 114 9.86 6.63 5.43
C ARG A 114 8.76 6.15 6.37
N ALA A 115 8.63 6.73 7.57
CA ALA A 115 7.53 6.42 8.49
C ALA A 115 6.15 6.78 7.90
N HIS A 116 6.07 7.69 6.93
CA HIS A 116 4.79 8.04 6.29
C HIS A 116 4.22 6.87 5.47
N LEU A 117 5.06 5.89 5.06
CA LEU A 117 4.59 4.65 4.44
C LEU A 117 3.71 3.82 5.38
N ASN A 118 3.69 4.10 6.68
CA ASN A 118 2.82 3.47 7.66
C ASN A 118 1.45 4.17 7.79
N PHE A 119 1.09 5.05 6.86
CA PHE A 119 -0.25 5.64 6.87
C PHE A 119 -1.33 4.53 6.83
N GLY A 120 -2.30 4.63 7.74
CA GLY A 120 -3.30 3.60 8.01
C GLY A 120 -2.83 2.38 8.82
N HIS A 121 -1.53 2.09 8.88
CA HIS A 121 -1.02 0.83 9.44
C HIS A 121 -1.18 0.72 10.97
N THR A 122 -1.17 1.82 11.71
CA THR A 122 -1.39 1.77 13.18
C THR A 122 -2.76 1.19 13.51
N PHE A 123 -3.80 1.64 12.81
CA PHE A 123 -5.16 1.09 12.94
C PHE A 123 -5.26 -0.30 12.30
N GLY A 124 -4.68 -0.49 11.11
CA GLY A 124 -4.70 -1.76 10.39
C GLY A 124 -4.09 -2.90 11.20
N HIS A 125 -2.91 -2.71 11.80
CA HIS A 125 -2.29 -3.72 12.66
C HIS A 125 -3.12 -4.02 13.91
N ALA A 126 -3.86 -3.05 14.45
CA ALA A 126 -4.78 -3.31 15.56
C ALA A 126 -5.95 -4.20 15.10
N ILE A 127 -6.50 -3.97 13.91
CA ILE A 127 -7.56 -4.80 13.31
C ILE A 127 -7.04 -6.23 13.07
N GLU A 128 -5.90 -6.38 12.39
CA GLU A 128 -5.26 -7.69 12.14
C GLU A 128 -5.05 -8.47 13.44
N ARG A 129 -4.56 -7.80 14.49
CA ARG A 129 -4.28 -8.44 15.77
C ARG A 129 -5.55 -8.88 16.52
N ILE A 130 -6.61 -8.07 16.49
CA ILE A 130 -7.85 -8.34 17.23
C ILE A 130 -8.69 -9.41 16.54
N GLN A 131 -8.77 -9.36 15.20
CA GLN A 131 -9.53 -10.34 14.42
C GLN A 131 -8.81 -11.67 14.26
N GLY A 132 -7.48 -11.68 14.42
CA GLY A 132 -6.65 -12.84 14.12
C GLY A 132 -6.06 -12.73 12.71
N TYR A 133 -4.78 -13.10 12.60
CA TYR A 133 -4.06 -13.02 11.32
C TYR A 133 -4.70 -13.96 10.29
N GLY A 134 -5.10 -13.40 9.14
CA GLY A 134 -5.68 -14.14 8.02
C GLY A 134 -7.19 -13.92 7.83
N ASP A 135 -7.91 -13.51 8.88
CA ASP A 135 -9.34 -13.19 8.77
C ASP A 135 -9.56 -11.92 7.96
N TRP A 136 -8.75 -10.91 8.22
CA TRP A 136 -8.57 -9.73 7.37
C TRP A 136 -7.23 -9.83 6.64
N LEU A 137 -7.24 -9.59 5.34
CA LEU A 137 -6.00 -9.38 4.60
C LEU A 137 -5.38 -8.05 5.04
N HIS A 138 -4.05 -7.98 4.97
CA HIS A 138 -3.31 -6.78 5.37
C HIS A 138 -3.84 -5.51 4.68
N GLY A 139 -4.05 -5.55 3.37
CA GLY A 139 -4.57 -4.42 2.60
C GLY A 139 -5.99 -3.99 3.00
N GLU A 140 -6.85 -4.92 3.41
CA GLU A 140 -8.20 -4.59 3.91
C GLU A 140 -8.11 -3.82 5.23
N ALA A 141 -7.25 -4.27 6.13
CA ALA A 141 -7.01 -3.61 7.40
C ALA A 141 -6.35 -2.23 7.22
N VAL A 142 -5.39 -2.12 6.29
CA VAL A 142 -4.77 -0.84 5.93
C VAL A 142 -5.78 0.12 5.29
N ALA A 143 -6.66 -0.35 4.39
CA ALA A 143 -7.71 0.47 3.78
C ALA A 143 -8.63 1.09 4.84
N ALA A 144 -9.16 0.27 5.75
CA ALA A 144 -9.96 0.76 6.88
C ALA A 144 -9.16 1.72 7.77
N GLY A 145 -7.90 1.39 8.04
CA GLY A 145 -7.01 2.24 8.82
C GLY A 145 -6.73 3.61 8.20
N MET A 146 -6.63 3.70 6.87
CA MET A 146 -6.48 4.97 6.15
C MET A 146 -7.73 5.85 6.29
N VAL A 147 -8.93 5.27 6.24
CA VAL A 147 -10.17 6.02 6.49
C VAL A 147 -10.22 6.54 7.92
N LEU A 148 -9.88 5.71 8.91
CA LEU A 148 -9.83 6.13 10.32
C LEU A 148 -8.81 7.24 10.56
N ALA A 149 -7.61 7.12 9.98
CA ALA A 149 -6.57 8.14 10.06
C ALA A 149 -6.99 9.44 9.39
N SER A 150 -7.64 9.37 8.22
CA SER A 150 -8.12 10.56 7.49
C SER A 150 -9.24 11.27 8.25
N ARG A 151 -10.21 10.53 8.81
CA ARG A 151 -11.26 11.09 9.69
C ARG A 151 -10.67 11.78 10.92
N LEU A 152 -9.63 11.20 11.52
CA LEU A 152 -8.91 11.84 12.62
C LEU A 152 -8.25 13.15 12.16
N SER A 153 -7.64 13.19 10.97
CA SER A 153 -7.07 14.41 10.40
C SER A 153 -8.12 15.50 10.15
N VAL A 154 -9.33 15.14 9.72
CA VAL A 154 -10.49 16.06 9.59
C VAL A 154 -10.90 16.62 10.94
N LEU A 155 -11.06 15.75 11.96
CA LEU A 155 -11.39 16.19 13.33
C LEU A 155 -10.34 17.14 13.93
N ARG A 156 -9.09 17.01 13.49
CA ARG A 156 -7.99 17.91 13.88
C ARG A 156 -7.90 19.19 13.05
N GLY A 157 -8.75 19.37 12.04
CA GLY A 157 -8.73 20.53 11.14
C GLY A 157 -7.53 20.57 10.18
N THR A 158 -6.93 19.41 9.90
CA THR A 158 -5.72 19.29 9.05
C THR A 158 -5.98 18.67 7.68
N LEU A 159 -7.22 18.25 7.43
CA LEU A 159 -7.67 17.65 6.18
C LEU A 159 -9.12 18.07 5.92
N ASP A 160 -9.47 18.29 4.66
CA ASP A 160 -10.87 18.50 4.25
C ASP A 160 -11.63 17.16 4.32
N SER A 161 -12.89 17.21 4.76
CA SER A 161 -13.79 16.06 4.73
C SER A 161 -13.97 15.48 3.33
N GLU A 162 -13.88 16.30 2.27
CA GLU A 162 -14.02 15.84 0.88
C GLU A 162 -12.98 14.76 0.51
N VAL A 163 -11.75 14.86 1.06
CA VAL A 163 -10.71 13.85 0.81
C VAL A 163 -11.11 12.49 1.40
N VAL A 164 -11.82 12.49 2.54
CA VAL A 164 -12.32 11.24 3.14
C VAL A 164 -13.41 10.64 2.25
N ASP A 165 -14.31 11.46 1.74
CA ASP A 165 -15.40 11.01 0.86
C ASP A 165 -14.83 10.40 -0.43
N GLN A 166 -13.86 11.08 -1.06
CA GLN A 166 -13.12 10.57 -2.22
C GLN A 166 -12.36 9.27 -1.92
N LEU A 167 -11.70 9.16 -0.76
CA LEU A 167 -11.03 7.93 -0.36
C LEU A 167 -12.03 6.77 -0.23
N THR A 168 -13.18 7.00 0.40
CA THR A 168 -14.18 5.96 0.59
C THR A 168 -14.88 5.52 -0.69
N SER A 169 -14.90 6.35 -1.74
CA SER A 169 -15.57 6.00 -3.00
C SER A 169 -14.73 5.07 -3.90
N ILE A 170 -13.42 4.99 -3.67
CA ILE A 170 -12.48 4.20 -4.49
C ILE A 170 -11.96 2.93 -3.80
N GLN A 171 -12.31 2.71 -2.53
CA GLN A 171 -11.97 1.50 -1.78
C GLN A 171 -12.91 0.32 -2.10
#